data_AF-A0A966E209-F1
#
_entry.id   AF-A0A966E209-F1
#
_cell.length_a   1.000
_cell.length_b   1.000
_cell.length_c   1.000
_cell.angle_alpha   90.00
_cell.angle_beta   90.00
_cell.angle_gamma   90.00
#
_symmetry.space_group_name_H-M   'P 1'
#
loop_
_entity.id
_entity.type
_entity.pdbx_description
1 polymer ?
#
loop_
_entity_poly.entity_id
_entity_poly.type
_entity_poly.pdbx_seq_one_letter_code
_entity_poly.pdbx_strand_id
1 'polypeptide(L)'
;MQFGQNETPPEALALDFARVLARRDYRAAYNMTSAEFKSKFSCEEMQNDFESIIPTDWGAVDPIEIGTTMDDWPGKRVNDIEWIYVGIGGDMYSEAIVVVITEEDGVLSVRDVEWGRP
;
A
#
# COMPACT_ATOMS: atom_id res chain seq x y z
N MET A 1 -10.24 -15.02 -19.21
CA MET A 1 -9.44 -14.28 -18.21
C MET A 1 -10.10 -14.54 -16.89
N GLN A 2 -9.47 -15.35 -16.03
CA GLN A 2 -10.09 -15.80 -14.80
C GLN A 2 -9.64 -14.87 -13.68
N PHE A 3 -10.50 -13.91 -13.33
CA PHE A 3 -10.38 -13.18 -12.06
C PHE A 3 -10.85 -14.14 -10.95
N GLY A 4 -9.94 -14.94 -10.39
CA GLY A 4 -10.16 -15.66 -9.13
C GLY A 4 -9.52 -14.81 -8.02
N GLN A 5 -10.26 -14.21 -7.08
CA GLN A 5 -10.89 -14.88 -5.94
C GLN A 5 -9.94 -15.91 -5.30
N ASN A 6 -8.83 -15.39 -4.75
CA ASN A 6 -8.36 -15.62 -3.37
C ASN A 6 -7.10 -14.77 -3.17
N GLU A 7 -7.30 -13.49 -2.86
CA GLU A 7 -6.21 -12.62 -2.40
C GLU A 7 -5.53 -13.30 -1.20
N THR A 8 -4.20 -13.42 -1.21
CA THR A 8 -3.47 -13.89 -0.03
C THR A 8 -3.66 -12.88 1.13
N PRO A 9 -3.46 -13.26 2.40
CA PRO A 9 -3.59 -12.29 3.49
C PRO A 9 -2.71 -11.03 3.34
N PRO A 10 -1.45 -11.12 2.86
CA PRO A 10 -0.65 -9.94 2.50
C PRO A 10 -1.25 -9.09 1.37
N GLU A 11 -1.72 -9.72 0.30
CA GLU A 11 -2.37 -9.05 -0.84
C GLU A 11 -3.64 -8.30 -0.41
N ALA A 12 -4.48 -8.94 0.41
CA ALA A 12 -5.69 -8.32 0.96
C ALA A 12 -5.33 -7.10 1.83
N LEU A 13 -4.30 -7.20 2.67
CA LEU A 13 -3.83 -6.09 3.50
C LEU A 13 -3.34 -4.91 2.65
N ALA A 14 -2.57 -5.18 1.58
CA ALA A 14 -2.08 -4.15 0.66
C ALA A 14 -3.22 -3.42 -0.06
N LEU A 15 -4.21 -4.18 -0.54
CA LEU A 15 -5.40 -3.62 -1.19
C LEU A 15 -6.24 -2.78 -0.23
N ASP A 16 -6.48 -3.27 0.98
CA ASP A 16 -7.24 -2.53 1.98
C ASP A 16 -6.51 -1.25 2.40
N PHE A 17 -5.18 -1.31 2.56
CA PHE A 17 -4.36 -0.12 2.84
C PHE A 17 -4.53 0.93 1.74
N ALA A 18 -4.37 0.55 0.47
CA ALA A 18 -4.54 1.46 -0.67
C ALA A 18 -5.98 2.01 -0.79
N ARG A 19 -7.00 1.18 -0.55
CA ARG A 19 -8.41 1.60 -0.57
C ARG A 19 -8.74 2.59 0.54
N VAL A 20 -8.15 2.42 1.72
CA VAL A 20 -8.32 3.33 2.86
C VAL A 20 -7.62 4.66 2.60
N LEU A 21 -6.41 4.65 2.02
CA LEU A 21 -5.73 5.85 1.53
C LEU A 21 -6.56 6.59 0.47
N ALA A 22 -7.09 5.88 -0.52
CA ALA A 22 -7.93 6.45 -1.59
C ALA A 22 -9.21 7.12 -1.07
N ARG A 23 -9.76 6.63 0.06
CA ARG A 23 -10.90 7.24 0.77
C ARG A 23 -10.49 8.38 1.70
N ARG A 24 -9.19 8.68 1.77
CA ARG A 24 -8.59 9.72 2.62
C ARG A 24 -8.82 9.48 4.12
N ASP A 25 -8.96 8.22 4.53
CA ASP A 25 -8.97 7.84 5.95
C ASP A 25 -7.54 7.49 6.39
N TYR A 26 -6.67 8.49 6.39
CA TYR A 26 -5.24 8.30 6.66
C TYR A 26 -4.99 7.73 8.05
N ARG A 27 -5.87 8.02 9.03
CA ARG A 27 -5.73 7.46 10.38
C ARG A 27 -5.96 5.96 10.38
N ALA A 28 -6.96 5.46 9.65
CA ALA A 28 -7.16 4.03 9.51
C ALA A 28 -5.99 3.38 8.75
N ALA A 29 -5.52 3.98 7.64
CA ALA A 29 -4.37 3.46 6.89
C ALA A 29 -3.11 3.42 7.77
N TYR A 30 -2.85 4.48 8.54
CA TYR A 30 -1.71 4.56 9.44
C TYR A 30 -1.80 3.53 10.58
N ASN A 31 -2.99 3.11 10.99
CA ASN A 31 -3.12 2.05 11.98
C ASN A 31 -2.71 0.66 11.43
N MET A 32 -2.75 0.47 10.11
CA MET A 32 -2.35 -0.77 9.42
C MET A 32 -0.83 -0.90 9.26
N THR A 33 -0.06 0.16 9.56
CA THR A 33 1.40 0.15 9.44
C THR A 33 2.07 -0.43 10.68
N SER A 34 3.29 -0.93 10.48
CA SER A 34 4.09 -1.59 11.52
C SER A 34 4.57 -0.61 12.59
N ALA A 35 5.04 -1.12 13.73
CA ALA A 35 5.64 -0.27 14.75
C ALA A 35 6.89 0.46 14.23
N GLU A 36 7.66 -0.20 13.36
CA GLU A 36 8.81 0.41 12.70
C GLU A 36 8.40 1.60 11.82
N PHE A 37 7.38 1.45 10.98
CA PHE A 37 6.90 2.55 10.13
C PHE A 37 6.48 3.75 10.98
N LYS A 38 5.72 3.50 12.05
CA LYS A 38 5.24 4.53 12.98
C LYS A 38 6.35 5.23 13.76
N SER A 39 7.51 4.58 13.91
CA SER A 39 8.70 5.18 14.55
C SER A 39 9.44 6.18 13.64
N LYS A 40 9.20 6.11 12.33
CA LYS A 40 9.89 6.90 11.30
C LYS A 40 9.01 7.99 10.70
N PHE A 41 7.72 7.68 10.52
CA PHE A 41 6.76 8.55 9.86
C PHE A 41 5.57 8.81 10.76
N SER A 42 5.08 10.03 10.74
CA SER A 42 3.78 10.42 11.28
C SER A 42 2.65 10.14 10.30
N CYS A 43 1.41 10.13 10.80
CA CYS A 43 0.22 10.03 9.95
C CYS A 43 0.12 11.19 8.94
N GLU A 44 0.58 12.39 9.32
CA GLU A 44 0.57 13.58 8.46
C GLU A 44 1.60 13.47 7.34
N GLU A 45 2.80 12.96 7.62
CA GLU A 45 3.80 12.71 6.57
C GLU A 45 3.31 11.68 5.55
N MET A 46 2.72 10.56 6.01
CA MET A 46 2.13 9.55 5.11
C MET A 46 1.00 10.13 4.25
N GLN A 47 0.16 11.00 4.83
CA GLN A 47 -0.89 11.71 4.09
C GLN A 47 -0.27 12.61 3.00
N ASN A 48 0.73 13.41 3.36
CA ASN A 48 1.37 14.34 2.43
C ASN A 48 2.05 13.61 1.28
N ASP A 49 2.71 12.48 1.57
CA ASP A 49 3.33 11.64 0.55
C ASP A 49 2.29 11.06 -0.43
N PHE A 50 1.16 10.55 0.08
CA PHE A 50 0.09 10.04 -0.77
C PHE A 50 -0.57 11.13 -1.63
N GLU A 51 -0.91 12.28 -1.05
CA GLU A 51 -1.52 13.40 -1.80
C GLU A 51 -0.52 14.08 -2.75
N SER A 52 0.80 13.84 -2.59
CA SER A 52 1.80 14.30 -3.55
C SER A 52 1.73 13.54 -4.89
N ILE A 53 1.26 12.29 -4.86
CA ILE A 53 1.10 11.45 -6.06
C ILE A 53 -0.36 11.43 -6.54
N ILE A 54 -1.34 11.55 -5.66
CA ILE A 54 -2.78 11.60 -5.99
C ILE A 54 -3.28 13.04 -5.81
N PRO A 55 -3.47 13.84 -6.88
CA PRO A 55 -3.98 15.19 -6.77
C PRO A 55 -5.34 15.26 -6.04
N THR A 56 -5.54 16.29 -5.22
CA THR A 56 -6.80 16.50 -4.48
C THR A 56 -8.03 16.74 -5.36
N ASP A 57 -7.81 17.18 -6.61
CA ASP A 57 -8.86 17.38 -7.63
C ASP A 57 -9.14 16.13 -8.46
N TRP A 58 -8.43 15.03 -8.21
CA TRP A 58 -8.76 13.73 -8.76
C TRP A 58 -10.11 13.27 -8.18
N GLY A 59 -11.01 12.82 -9.07
CA GLY A 59 -12.32 12.28 -8.73
C GLY A 59 -12.26 10.99 -7.92
N ALA A 60 -13.04 9.98 -8.32
CA ALA A 60 -12.94 8.68 -7.67
C ALA A 60 -11.56 8.06 -7.98
N VAL A 61 -10.88 7.61 -6.93
CA VAL A 61 -9.61 6.88 -7.06
C VAL A 61 -9.94 5.39 -7.21
N ASP A 62 -10.19 5.00 -8.45
CA ASP A 62 -10.46 3.62 -8.87
C ASP A 62 -9.99 3.35 -10.33
N PRO A 63 -9.72 2.09 -10.71
CA PRO A 63 -9.64 0.90 -9.87
C PRO A 63 -8.36 0.84 -9.01
N ILE A 64 -8.40 0.05 -7.93
CA ILE A 64 -7.22 -0.27 -7.10
C ILE A 64 -6.95 -1.77 -7.24
N GLU A 65 -5.79 -2.11 -7.80
CA GLU A 65 -5.48 -3.47 -8.25
C GLU A 65 -4.04 -3.85 -7.96
N ILE A 66 -3.81 -5.14 -7.68
CA ILE A 66 -2.46 -5.69 -7.55
C ILE A 66 -1.88 -5.88 -8.94
N GLY A 67 -0.68 -5.34 -9.16
CA GLY A 67 0.08 -5.53 -10.40
C GLY A 67 1.05 -6.70 -10.30
N THR A 68 2.12 -6.51 -9.52
CA THR A 68 3.22 -7.48 -9.36
C THR A 68 3.47 -7.71 -7.88
N THR A 69 3.71 -8.97 -7.51
CA THR A 69 4.21 -9.34 -6.19
C THR A 69 5.57 -10.01 -6.28
N MET A 70 6.37 -9.90 -5.23
CA MET A 70 7.64 -10.61 -5.08
C MET A 70 7.76 -11.14 -3.65
N ASP A 71 8.14 -12.41 -3.52
CA ASP A 71 8.50 -13.04 -2.25
C ASP A 71 10.00 -12.94 -1.95
N ASP A 72 10.83 -12.55 -2.93
CA ASP A 72 12.26 -12.26 -2.76
C ASP A 72 12.70 -11.05 -3.60
N TRP A 73 13.46 -10.14 -2.99
CA TRP A 73 13.96 -8.91 -3.64
C TRP A 73 15.17 -8.35 -2.89
N PRO A 74 16.01 -7.52 -3.55
CA PRO A 74 17.13 -6.85 -2.89
C PRO A 74 16.65 -5.99 -1.72
N GLY A 75 17.16 -6.26 -0.52
CA GLY A 75 16.79 -5.52 0.69
C GLY A 75 15.63 -6.10 1.49
N LYS A 76 15.08 -7.26 1.08
CA LYS A 76 14.14 -8.04 1.88
C LYS A 76 14.72 -8.34 3.27
N ARG A 77 13.90 -8.17 4.31
CA ARG A 77 14.27 -8.48 5.71
C ARG A 77 13.65 -9.80 6.16
N VAL A 78 14.15 -10.33 7.28
CA VAL A 78 13.76 -11.66 7.80
C VAL A 78 12.26 -11.82 8.04
N ASN A 79 11.57 -10.76 8.46
CA ASN A 79 10.13 -10.78 8.73
C ASN A 79 9.31 -10.20 7.59
N ASP A 80 9.94 -9.75 6.50
CA ASP A 80 9.21 -9.29 5.32
C ASP A 80 8.61 -10.50 4.61
N ILE A 81 7.31 -10.43 4.37
CA ILE A 81 6.52 -11.50 3.77
C ILE A 81 6.46 -11.33 2.27
N GLU A 82 6.07 -10.14 1.81
CA GLU A 82 5.81 -9.88 0.40
C GLU A 82 6.04 -8.40 0.06
N TRP A 83 6.60 -8.16 -1.11
CA TRP A 83 6.66 -6.86 -1.77
C TRP A 83 5.54 -6.81 -2.80
N ILE A 84 4.71 -5.77 -2.78
CA ILE A 84 3.48 -5.71 -3.58
C ILE A 84 3.37 -4.35 -4.25
N TYR A 85 3.33 -4.37 -5.58
CA TYR A 85 2.99 -3.22 -6.40
C TYR A 85 1.46 -3.10 -6.52
N VAL A 86 0.91 -1.98 -6.06
CA VAL A 86 -0.52 -1.67 -6.13
C VAL A 86 -0.73 -0.52 -7.10
N GLY A 87 -1.44 -0.79 -8.19
CA GLY A 87 -1.89 0.22 -9.13
C GLY A 87 -3.05 1.03 -8.55
N ILE A 88 -2.98 2.35 -8.70
CA ILE A 88 -3.99 3.30 -8.26
C ILE A 88 -4.52 4.03 -9.50
N GLY A 89 -5.70 3.66 -9.93
CA GLY A 89 -6.35 4.24 -11.10
C GLY A 89 -7.14 5.51 -10.80
N GLY A 90 -7.48 6.19 -11.89
CA GLY A 90 -8.58 7.13 -11.95
C GLY A 90 -8.74 7.69 -13.35
N ASP A 91 -9.63 8.66 -13.53
CA ASP A 91 -10.26 8.95 -14.84
C ASP A 91 -9.30 9.18 -16.03
N MET A 92 -8.15 9.81 -15.83
CA MET A 92 -7.22 10.15 -16.91
C MET A 92 -5.78 9.69 -16.70
N TYR A 93 -5.41 9.38 -15.46
CA TYR A 93 -4.06 9.02 -15.07
C TYR A 93 -4.10 7.75 -14.24
N SER A 94 -2.93 7.16 -14.02
CA SER A 94 -2.80 6.04 -13.13
C SER A 94 -1.50 6.24 -12.38
N GLU A 95 -1.53 6.04 -11.08
CA GLU A 95 -0.38 6.08 -10.20
C GLU A 95 -0.17 4.70 -9.58
N ALA A 96 0.77 4.60 -8.67
CA ALA A 96 0.99 3.37 -7.92
C ALA A 96 1.63 3.67 -6.57
N ILE A 97 1.54 2.66 -5.70
CA ILE A 97 2.40 2.54 -4.53
C ILE A 97 3.03 1.16 -4.55
N VAL A 98 4.16 1.05 -3.90
CA VAL A 98 4.78 -0.22 -3.56
C VAL A 98 4.72 -0.37 -2.06
N VAL A 99 4.19 -1.49 -1.58
CA VAL A 99 4.13 -1.79 -0.14
C VAL A 99 4.95 -3.03 0.19
N VAL A 100 5.63 -2.98 1.33
CA VAL A 100 6.26 -4.16 1.92
C VAL A 100 5.43 -4.63 3.11
N ILE A 101 4.91 -5.84 3.02
CA ILE A 101 4.17 -6.48 4.11
C ILE A 101 5.17 -7.22 5.01
N THR A 102 5.03 -7.01 6.31
CA THR A 102 5.84 -7.68 7.35
C THR A 102 4.95 -8.35 8.38
N GLU A 103 5.49 -9.32 9.11
CA GLU A 103 4.83 -9.93 10.26
C GLU A 103 5.53 -9.51 11.57
N GLU A 104 4.77 -8.88 12.46
CA GLU A 104 5.18 -8.53 13.82
C GLU A 104 4.28 -9.27 14.81
N ASP A 105 4.85 -10.14 15.65
CA ASP A 105 4.12 -10.93 16.66
C ASP A 105 2.91 -11.72 16.10
N GLY A 106 3.04 -12.25 14.88
CA GLY A 106 1.98 -13.01 14.20
C GLY A 106 0.88 -12.15 13.56
N VAL A 107 1.08 -10.83 13.47
CA VAL A 107 0.16 -9.89 12.83
C VAL A 107 0.82 -9.26 11.61
N LEU A 108 0.13 -9.32 10.46
CA LEU A 108 0.58 -8.65 9.24
C LEU A 108 0.39 -7.13 9.35
N SER A 109 1.38 -6.38 8.88
CA SER A 109 1.35 -4.92 8.82
C SER A 109 2.16 -4.39 7.64
N VAL A 110 1.91 -3.13 7.27
CA VAL A 110 2.71 -2.44 6.23
C VAL A 110 3.98 -1.89 6.87
N ARG A 111 5.15 -2.43 6.50
CA ARG A 111 6.45 -1.97 7.01
C ARG A 111 6.96 -0.74 6.29
N ASP A 112 6.73 -0.68 4.99
CA ASP A 112 7.32 0.31 4.10
C ASP A 112 6.36 0.64 2.97
N VAL A 113 6.43 1.89 2.50
CA VAL A 113 5.69 2.36 1.34
C VAL A 113 6.61 3.21 0.48
N GLU A 114 6.68 2.90 -0.79
CA GLU A 114 7.26 3.76 -1.82
C GLU A 114 6.11 4.35 -2.65
N TRP A 115 6.17 5.66 -2.86
CA TRP A 115 5.09 6.45 -3.42
C TRP A 115 5.37 6.82 -4.88
N GLY A 116 4.37 6.63 -5.72
CA GLY A 116 4.45 6.93 -7.14
C GLY A 116 4.96 5.75 -7.95
N ARG A 117 5.01 5.94 -9.26
CA ARG A 117 5.61 4.97 -10.18
C ARG A 117 7.15 5.10 -10.12
N PRO A 118 7.89 3.97 -10.07
CA PRO A 118 9.33 3.98 -10.35
C PRO A 118 9.65 4.50 -11.76
#